data_AF-X1M1Q1-F1
#
_entry.id   AF-X1M1Q1-F1
#
_cell.length_a   1.000
_cell.length_b   1.000
_cell.length_c   1.000
_cell.angle_alpha   90.00
_cell.angle_beta   90.00
_cell.angle_gamma   90.00
#
_symmetry.space_group_name_H-M   'P 1'
#
loop_
_entity.id
_entity.type
_entity.pdbx_description
1 polymer ?
#
loop_
_entity_poly.entity_id
_entity_poly.type
_entity_poly.pdbx_seq_one_letter_code
_entity_poly.pdbx_strand_id
1 'polypeptide(L)'
;GVLGMKPLCEGRILNKGIVNAVECLHYAMSLPTSVVITGCDSLPILQQALEAARSFSPMSDEQRADLLSRTAKSVGVDDYEPYKTTKRGSTFRNPHLLG
;
A
#
# COMPACT_ATOMS: atom_id res chain seq x y z
N GLY A 1 -19.18 0.76 3.47
CA GLY A 1 -18.26 0.54 2.34
C GLY A 1 -16.97 -0.10 2.83
N VAL A 2 -16.17 -0.66 1.93
CA VAL A 2 -14.85 -1.26 2.26
C VAL A 2 -13.77 -0.18 2.27
N LEU A 3 -12.89 -0.20 3.28
CA LEU A 3 -11.78 0.75 3.41
C LEU A 3 -10.46 0.04 3.08
N GLY A 4 -9.76 0.49 2.04
CA GLY A 4 -8.41 0.05 1.71
C GLY A 4 -7.38 0.83 2.53
N MET A 5 -6.51 0.13 3.25
CA MET A 5 -5.48 0.75 4.09
C MET A 5 -4.08 0.24 3.76
N LYS A 6 -3.08 1.09 3.97
CA LYS A 6 -1.65 0.78 3.77
C LYS A 6 -1.28 0.29 2.36
N PRO A 7 -1.77 0.94 1.27
CA PRO A 7 -1.56 0.48 -0.10
C PRO A 7 -0.07 0.43 -0.52
N LEU A 8 0.81 1.12 0.21
CA LEU A 8 2.25 1.20 -0.09
C LEU A 8 3.12 0.34 0.83
N CYS A 9 2.55 -0.47 1.73
CA CYS A 9 3.31 -1.30 2.68
C CYS A 9 4.40 -0.51 3.45
N GLU A 10 4.08 0.69 3.94
CA GLU A 10 5.04 1.58 4.61
C GLU A 10 6.27 1.92 3.72
N GLY A 11 6.07 1.97 2.40
CA GLY A 11 7.13 2.22 1.40
C GLY A 11 8.01 1.01 1.09
N ARG A 12 7.87 -0.12 1.81
CA ARG A 12 8.72 -1.31 1.65
C ARG A 12 8.64 -1.94 0.27
N ILE A 13 7.45 -1.89 -0.34
CA ILE A 13 7.24 -2.39 -1.71
C ILE A 13 7.98 -1.52 -2.74
N LEU A 14 8.09 -0.21 -2.49
CA LEU A 14 8.78 0.74 -3.37
C LEU A 14 10.30 0.57 -3.32
N ASN A 15 10.85 0.20 -2.16
CA ASN A 15 12.29 -0.05 -1.98
C ASN A 15 12.82 -1.21 -2.84
N LYS A 16 11.94 -2.04 -3.41
CA LYS A 16 12.33 -3.12 -4.32
C LYS A 16 12.54 -2.64 -5.76
N GLY A 17 12.09 -1.43 -6.12
CA GLY A 17 12.22 -0.86 -7.46
C GLY A 17 11.40 -1.58 -8.54
N ILE A 18 10.46 -2.45 -8.14
CA ILE A 18 9.63 -3.26 -9.06
C ILE A 18 8.35 -2.52 -9.49
N VAL A 19 7.85 -1.65 -8.60
CA VAL A 19 6.64 -0.85 -8.76
C VAL A 19 6.89 0.55 -8.20
N ASN A 20 6.13 1.52 -8.71
CA ASN A 20 6.08 2.87 -8.16
C ASN A 20 4.82 3.10 -7.32
N ALA A 21 4.76 4.24 -6.63
CA ALA A 21 3.67 4.52 -5.72
C ALA A 21 2.32 4.77 -6.41
N VAL A 22 2.32 5.39 -7.59
CA VAL A 22 1.10 5.64 -8.37
C VAL A 22 0.50 4.32 -8.84
N GLU A 23 1.32 3.38 -9.32
CA GLU A 23 0.88 2.02 -9.69
C GLU A 23 0.18 1.31 -8.51
N CYS A 24 0.79 1.34 -7.32
CA CYS A 24 0.21 0.73 -6.12
C CYS A 24 -1.10 1.40 -5.68
N LEU A 25 -1.18 2.73 -5.76
CA LEU A 25 -2.39 3.48 -5.40
C LEU A 25 -3.52 3.22 -6.40
N HIS A 26 -3.22 3.23 -7.70
CA HIS A 26 -4.19 2.91 -8.76
C HIS A 26 -4.68 1.47 -8.65
N TYR A 27 -3.80 0.51 -8.34
CA TYR A 27 -4.20 -0.87 -8.04
C TYR A 27 -5.23 -0.90 -6.91
N ALA A 28 -4.92 -0.28 -5.76
CA ALA A 28 -5.80 -0.27 -4.60
C ALA A 28 -7.16 0.41 -4.90
N MET A 29 -7.14 1.50 -5.67
CA MET A 29 -8.33 2.25 -6.08
C MET A 29 -9.18 1.50 -7.13
N SER A 30 -8.59 0.57 -7.87
CA SER A 30 -9.30 -0.25 -8.87
C SER A 30 -9.99 -1.49 -8.28
N LEU A 31 -9.69 -1.82 -7.02
CA LEU A 31 -10.38 -2.88 -6.27
C LEU A 31 -11.78 -2.38 -5.82
N PRO A 32 -12.69 -3.27 -5.39
CA PRO A 32 -14.01 -2.89 -4.89
C PRO A 32 -13.95 -2.25 -3.49
N THR A 33 -13.16 -1.18 -3.37
CA THR A 33 -13.00 -0.35 -2.17
C THR A 33 -13.82 0.92 -2.33
N SER A 34 -14.43 1.36 -1.24
CA SER A 34 -15.16 2.64 -1.21
C SER A 34 -14.21 3.81 -0.97
N VAL A 35 -13.14 3.58 -0.20
CA VAL A 35 -12.11 4.58 0.12
C VAL A 35 -10.76 3.89 0.19
N VAL A 36 -9.73 4.50 -0.37
CA VAL A 36 -8.32 4.11 -0.17
C VAL A 36 -7.64 5.16 0.70
N ILE A 37 -7.00 4.72 1.78
CA ILE A 37 -6.32 5.56 2.75
C ILE A 37 -4.81 5.34 2.61
N THR A 38 -4.10 6.40 2.23
CA THR A 38 -2.63 6.44 2.18
C THR A 38 -2.07 7.45 3.17
N GLY A 39 -0.94 7.12 3.80
CA GLY A 39 -0.24 8.04 4.69
C GLY A 39 0.57 9.07 3.89
N CYS A 40 0.57 10.32 4.36
CA CYS A 40 1.31 11.44 3.77
C CYS A 40 1.97 12.26 4.89
N ASP A 41 3.18 11.92 5.27
CA ASP A 41 3.95 12.60 6.33
C ASP A 41 4.80 13.77 5.82
N SER A 42 4.75 14.05 4.51
CA SER A 42 5.50 15.11 3.86
C SER A 42 4.77 15.67 2.64
N LEU A 43 5.11 16.90 2.25
CA LEU A 43 4.54 17.54 1.05
C LEU A 43 4.83 16.75 -0.24
N PRO A 44 6.03 16.18 -0.47
CA PRO A 44 6.27 15.35 -1.65
C PRO A 44 5.34 14.13 -1.72
N ILE A 45 5.12 13.43 -0.60
CA ILE A 45 4.23 12.26 -0.56
C ILE A 45 2.77 12.69 -0.74
N LEU A 46 2.38 13.85 -0.20
CA LEU A 46 1.06 14.43 -0.49
C LEU A 46 0.88 14.70 -1.98
N GLN A 47 1.87 15.31 -2.65
CA GLN A 47 1.80 15.56 -4.10
C GLN A 47 1.72 14.26 -4.90
N GLN A 48 2.50 13.23 -4.53
CA GLN A 48 2.42 11.89 -5.11
C GLN A 48 1.00 11.29 -4.96
N ALA A 49 0.37 11.42 -3.80
CA ALA A 49 -1.00 10.94 -3.58
C ALA A 49 -2.03 11.73 -4.41
N LEU A 50 -1.85 13.05 -4.52
CA LEU A 50 -2.69 13.91 -5.37
C LEU A 50 -2.52 13.58 -6.85
N GLU A 51 -1.29 13.30 -7.30
CA GLU A 51 -0.99 12.85 -8.66
C GLU A 51 -1.70 11.54 -8.96
N ALA A 52 -1.62 10.56 -8.06
CA ALA A 52 -2.33 9.29 -8.22
C ALA A 52 -3.85 9.51 -8.32
N ALA A 53 -4.43 10.37 -7.48
CA ALA A 53 -5.85 10.67 -7.53
C ALA A 53 -6.27 11.38 -8.83
N ARG A 54 -5.46 12.34 -9.32
CA ARG A 54 -5.75 13.12 -10.53
C ARG A 54 -5.60 12.32 -11.82
N SER A 55 -4.63 11.41 -11.85
CA SER A 55 -4.33 10.58 -13.03
C SER A 55 -5.07 9.23 -13.01
N PHE A 56 -5.95 9.01 -12.03
CA PHE A 56 -6.61 7.72 -11.85
C PHE A 56 -7.47 7.33 -13.06
N SER A 57 -7.15 6.17 -13.60
CA SER A 57 -8.02 5.37 -14.46
C SER A 57 -8.06 3.96 -13.88
N PRO A 58 -9.24 3.34 -13.75
CA PRO A 58 -9.31 1.95 -13.31
C PRO A 58 -8.41 1.05 -14.15
N MET A 59 -7.60 0.23 -13.49
CA MET A 59 -6.75 -0.76 -14.14
C MET A 59 -7.61 -1.85 -14.78
N SER A 60 -7.24 -2.25 -15.99
CA SER A 60 -7.78 -3.46 -16.62
C SER A 60 -7.35 -4.71 -15.86
N ASP A 61 -8.02 -5.82 -16.13
CA ASP A 61 -7.68 -7.11 -15.51
C ASP A 61 -6.27 -7.57 -15.89
N GLU A 62 -5.82 -7.27 -17.12
CA GLU A 62 -4.47 -7.57 -17.60
C GLU A 62 -3.42 -6.71 -16.90
N GLN A 63 -3.66 -5.41 -16.75
CA GLN A 63 -2.75 -4.50 -16.03
C GLN A 63 -2.62 -4.92 -14.56
N ARG A 64 -3.73 -5.32 -13.95
CA ARG A 64 -3.76 -5.83 -12.59
C ARG A 64 -2.99 -7.15 -12.46
N ALA A 65 -3.17 -8.07 -13.40
CA ALA A 65 -2.45 -9.34 -13.43
C ALA A 65 -0.94 -9.17 -13.62
N ASP A 66 -0.51 -8.25 -14.51
CA ASP A 66 0.91 -7.92 -14.70
C ASP A 66 1.56 -7.40 -13.41
N LEU A 67 0.93 -6.41 -12.76
CA LEU A 67 1.43 -5.84 -11.50
C LEU A 67 1.56 -6.91 -10.41
N LEU A 68 0.57 -7.78 -10.29
CA LEU A 68 0.60 -8.91 -9.34
C LEU A 68 1.70 -9.91 -9.70
N SER A 69 1.90 -10.21 -10.97
CA SER A 69 2.97 -11.12 -11.43
C SER A 69 4.37 -10.57 -11.10
N ARG A 70 4.60 -9.28 -11.33
CA ARG A 70 5.86 -8.60 -10.99
C ARG A 70 6.15 -8.61 -9.50
N THR A 71 5.12 -8.43 -8.67
CA THR A 71 5.26 -8.35 -7.21
C THR A 71 5.19 -9.70 -6.50
N ALA A 72 4.69 -10.76 -7.14
CA ALA A 72 4.59 -12.11 -6.56
C ALA A 72 5.96 -12.74 -6.23
N LYS A 73 7.00 -12.42 -7.01
CA LYS A 73 8.35 -12.98 -6.82
C LYS A 73 9.15 -12.26 -5.74
N SER A 74 8.71 -11.08 -5.34
CA SER A 74 9.40 -10.28 -4.34
C SER A 74 8.84 -10.65 -2.97
N VAL A 75 9.64 -11.42 -2.22
CA VAL A 75 9.74 -11.60 -0.75
C VAL A 75 8.45 -11.88 0.07
N GLY A 76 8.60 -12.50 1.25
CA GLY A 76 7.48 -13.00 2.04
C GLY A 76 6.63 -11.88 2.67
N VAL A 77 5.44 -12.24 3.19
CA VAL A 77 4.54 -11.30 3.90
C VAL A 77 5.28 -10.55 5.03
N ASP A 78 6.26 -11.20 5.67
CA ASP A 78 7.10 -10.63 6.72
C ASP A 78 7.94 -9.43 6.28
N ASP A 79 8.32 -9.38 5.01
CA ASP A 79 9.19 -8.32 4.47
C ASP A 79 8.43 -7.02 4.20
N TYR A 80 7.13 -7.12 3.91
CA TYR A 80 6.27 -5.98 3.58
C TYR A 80 5.38 -5.55 4.74
N GLU A 81 4.93 -6.50 5.55
CA GLU A 81 3.97 -6.25 6.62
C GLU A 81 4.47 -6.76 7.98
N PRO A 82 5.69 -6.39 8.43
CA PRO A 82 6.22 -6.85 9.72
C PRO A 82 5.34 -6.45 10.91
N TYR A 83 4.48 -5.45 10.73
CA TYR A 83 3.47 -5.05 11.72
C TYR A 83 2.34 -6.07 11.91
N LYS A 84 2.13 -7.02 10.98
CA LYS A 84 1.16 -8.12 11.12
C LYS A 84 1.81 -9.40 11.65
N THR A 85 3.08 -9.62 11.34
CA THR A 85 3.71 -10.93 11.55
C THR A 85 4.76 -10.94 12.64
N THR A 86 5.23 -9.77 13.08
CA THR A 86 6.23 -9.65 14.15
C THR A 86 5.68 -8.92 15.36
N LYS A 87 6.30 -9.17 16.51
CA LYS A 87 6.05 -8.48 17.79
C LYS A 87 6.67 -7.07 17.86
N ARG A 88 7.01 -6.46 16.72
CA ARG A 88 7.68 -5.14 16.71
C ARG A 88 6.73 -3.96 16.88
N GLY A 89 5.44 -4.12 16.59
CA GLY A 89 4.44 -3.06 16.61
C GLY A 89 4.30 -2.38 17.98
N SER A 90 3.99 -1.09 17.98
CA SER A 90 3.79 -0.29 19.20
C SER A 90 2.71 -0.87 20.12
N THR A 91 1.68 -1.47 19.53
CA THR A 91 0.60 -2.19 20.22
C THR A 91 1.12 -3.36 21.05
N PHE A 92 2.07 -4.14 20.52
CA PHE A 92 2.67 -5.24 21.27
C PHE A 92 3.56 -4.72 22.42
N ARG A 93 4.25 -3.58 22.20
CA ARG A 93 5.13 -2.98 23.22
C ARG A 93 4.38 -2.25 24.32
N ASN A 94 3.17 -1.76 24.03
CA ASN A 94 2.33 -0.99 24.95
C ASN A 94 0.93 -1.59 25.05
N PRO A 95 0.79 -2.83 25.53
CA PRO A 95 -0.50 -3.51 25.57
C PRO A 95 -1.51 -2.79 26.46
N HIS A 96 -1.04 -2.01 27.45
CA HIS A 96 -1.86 -1.21 28.34
C HIS A 96 -2.57 -0.02 27.67
N LEU A 97 -2.21 0.34 26.43
CA LEU A 97 -2.92 1.36 25.64
C LEU A 97 -4.13 0.79 24.90
N LEU A 98 -4.24 -0.54 24.85
CA LEU A 98 -5.47 -1.21 24.48
C LEU A 98 -6.29 -1.29 25.76
N GLY A 99 -7.26 -0.37 25.91
CA GLY A 99 -8.09 -0.26 27.11
C GLY A 99 -8.76 -1.55 27.54
#